data_AF-A0A3N5VB53-F1
#
_entry.id   AF-A0A3N5VB53-F1
#
_cell.length_a   1.000
_cell.length_b   1.000
_cell.length_c   1.000
_cell.angle_alpha   90.00
_cell.angle_beta   90.00
_cell.angle_gamma   90.00
#
_symmetry.space_group_name_H-M   'P 1'
#
loop_
_entity.id
_entity.type
_entity.pdbx_description
1 polymer ?
#
loop_
_entity_poly.entity_id
_entity_poly.type
_entity_poly.pdbx_seq_one_letter_code
_entity_poly.pdbx_strand_id
1 'polypeptide(L)'
;MSRLLSGCLLFLLFFHPGFASGDTRTVEFPLTLEFPLVRSMVKDKIYTSPGERVLLEDPEWCATIELWDPQIFQVQTSLGIRSKIRFQSGFRIGSTCFNLVNWTGEIEIVQRLWLDKEDWQLKFKTEDSFIYDQKHKRPFLAGIFWDYAKGYLHSTMDRMKIDLSSPVSELKELLPLFFAETKGPQVQSWLSTLRPGEVTIQSDAVRSQLMMEVDASPPAERVPEITQSDIESLSRNWETWDAFFVREIETLIGRPLERGERNEILDTLLSMRYAFTQALLENTLTQGLIRGQFTHSWDRVSKILRKYLLQESSRSLLRHLAFFTAADALAIVEKLGPAIGIELTPQGLRRLASLLGEEGKKRACSTATNWIRDCGNCSVSARLCPRAVRASMQRNLNPRKDRKRRLCLLRTLSGRAFSCDWLLPATELLRFRPKSGNGFRLKARRGCLSI
;
A
#
# COMPACT_ATOMS: atom_id res chain seq x y z
N MET A 1 57.64 57.81 -21.36
CA MET A 1 57.49 56.35 -21.39
C MET A 1 56.25 56.00 -20.59
N SER A 2 55.15 55.82 -21.30
CA SER A 2 53.78 55.99 -20.84
C SER A 2 52.94 54.88 -21.46
N ARG A 3 52.08 54.26 -20.64
CA ARG A 3 50.84 53.57 -21.04
C ARG A 3 50.96 52.34 -21.94
N LEU A 4 51.38 51.20 -21.39
CA LEU A 4 51.11 49.87 -21.95
C LEU A 4 51.24 48.85 -20.80
N LEU A 5 50.23 48.69 -19.93
CA LEU A 5 50.14 47.54 -18.99
C LEU A 5 48.83 47.46 -18.18
N SER A 6 47.77 48.16 -18.58
CA SER A 6 46.49 48.16 -17.84
C SER A 6 45.31 47.83 -18.76
N GLY A 7 45.43 46.74 -19.53
CA GLY A 7 44.43 46.37 -20.55
C GLY A 7 43.98 44.91 -20.58
N CYS A 8 44.63 43.99 -19.86
CA CYS A 8 44.29 42.55 -19.95
C CYS A 8 43.69 41.93 -18.68
N LEU A 9 43.61 42.65 -17.56
CA LEU A 9 43.14 42.04 -16.31
C LEU A 9 41.62 42.20 -16.03
N LEU A 10 40.87 42.85 -16.93
CA LEU A 10 39.47 43.21 -16.68
C LEU A 10 38.44 42.43 -17.52
N PHE A 11 38.86 41.41 -18.27
CA PHE A 11 37.95 40.64 -19.16
C PHE A 11 37.67 39.20 -18.70
N LEU A 12 38.17 38.77 -17.54
CA LEU A 12 38.00 37.39 -17.04
C LEU A 12 37.00 37.23 -15.88
N LEU A 13 36.30 38.29 -15.45
CA LEU A 13 35.34 38.22 -14.34
C LEU A 13 33.86 38.14 -14.77
N PHE A 14 33.54 38.03 -16.06
CA PHE A 14 32.15 37.99 -16.55
C PHE A 14 31.62 36.62 -17.00
N PHE A 15 32.39 35.54 -16.82
CA PHE A 15 31.90 34.17 -17.05
C PHE A 15 31.88 33.39 -15.73
N HIS A 16 31.07 33.81 -14.77
CA HIS A 16 30.52 32.86 -13.81
C HIS A 16 29.29 32.22 -14.49
N PRO A 17 29.35 30.94 -14.88
CA PRO A 17 28.11 30.23 -15.18
C PRO A 17 27.28 30.29 -13.90
N GLY A 18 26.12 30.93 -13.98
CA GLY A 18 25.11 30.83 -12.94
C GLY A 18 24.71 29.37 -12.85
N PHE A 19 25.40 28.61 -12.00
CA PHE A 19 24.90 27.34 -11.52
C PHE A 19 23.60 27.68 -10.80
N ALA A 20 22.47 27.38 -11.45
CA ALA A 20 21.22 27.25 -10.76
C ALA A 20 21.43 26.15 -9.71
N SER A 21 21.69 26.55 -8.46
CA SER A 21 21.75 25.63 -7.34
C SER A 21 20.37 25.03 -7.18
N GLY A 22 20.17 23.81 -7.67
CA GLY A 22 19.07 22.97 -7.24
C GLY A 22 19.19 22.75 -5.74
N ASP A 23 18.11 23.00 -5.01
CA ASP A 23 18.06 22.76 -3.57
C ASP A 23 17.85 21.25 -3.37
N THR A 24 18.94 20.51 -3.16
CA THR A 24 18.90 19.08 -2.86
C THR A 24 18.36 18.89 -1.46
N ARG A 25 17.28 18.12 -1.33
CA ARG A 25 16.61 17.84 -0.06
C ARG A 25 16.54 16.35 0.17
N THR A 26 16.86 15.93 1.39
CA THR A 26 16.61 14.57 1.83
C THR A 26 15.13 14.40 2.14
N VAL A 27 14.51 13.42 1.49
CA VAL A 27 13.11 13.05 1.68
C VAL A 27 13.08 11.70 2.39
N GLU A 28 12.26 11.61 3.43
CA GLU A 28 12.13 10.42 4.26
C GLU A 28 10.76 9.76 4.04
N PHE A 29 10.76 8.49 3.67
CA PHE A 29 9.56 7.67 3.53
C PHE A 29 9.45 6.68 4.68
N PRO A 30 8.28 6.54 5.33
CA PRO A 30 8.11 5.58 6.40
C PRO A 30 8.08 4.16 5.83
N LEU A 31 8.95 3.29 6.36
CA LEU A 31 8.86 1.85 6.19
C LEU A 31 8.41 1.26 7.53
N THR A 32 7.15 0.84 7.62
CA THR A 32 6.57 0.32 8.85
C THR A 32 6.24 -1.15 8.70
N LEU A 33 6.88 -1.97 9.54
CA LEU A 33 6.59 -3.40 9.70
C LEU A 33 5.85 -3.59 11.03
N GLU A 34 4.52 -3.57 10.98
CA GLU A 34 3.68 -3.78 12.15
C GLU A 34 3.95 -5.15 12.79
N PHE A 35 3.83 -5.28 14.11
CA PHE A 35 4.13 -6.54 14.81
C PHE A 35 3.36 -7.77 14.29
N PRO A 36 2.07 -7.68 13.89
CA PRO A 36 1.40 -8.79 13.22
C PRO A 36 2.11 -9.24 11.93
N LEU A 37 2.63 -8.30 11.13
CA LEU A 37 3.40 -8.58 9.93
C LEU A 37 4.73 -9.25 10.29
N VAL A 38 5.47 -8.70 11.25
CA VAL A 38 6.74 -9.29 11.73
C VAL A 38 6.51 -10.71 12.25
N ARG A 39 5.43 -10.95 13.00
CA ARG A 39 5.04 -12.27 13.50
C ARG A 39 4.84 -13.26 12.35
N SER A 40 4.09 -12.87 11.33
CA SER A 40 3.87 -13.71 10.15
C SER A 40 5.18 -14.05 9.44
N MET A 41 6.05 -13.06 9.24
CA MET A 41 7.36 -13.27 8.63
C MET A 41 8.26 -14.22 9.46
N VAL A 42 8.29 -14.05 10.78
CA VAL A 42 9.04 -14.93 11.70
C VAL A 42 8.50 -16.36 11.63
N LYS A 43 7.17 -16.52 11.60
CA LYS A 43 6.55 -17.84 11.49
C LYS A 43 6.95 -18.55 10.21
N ASP A 44 6.91 -17.86 9.08
CA ASP A 44 7.23 -18.47 7.79
C ASP A 44 8.71 -18.77 7.59
N LYS A 45 9.59 -18.15 8.37
CA LYS A 45 11.04 -18.41 8.33
C LYS A 45 11.48 -19.50 9.31
N ILE A 46 10.92 -19.51 10.52
CA ILE A 46 11.40 -20.37 11.62
C ILE A 46 10.37 -21.43 12.00
N TYR A 47 9.09 -21.06 12.14
CA TYR A 47 8.02 -21.92 12.67
C TYR A 47 7.25 -22.64 11.55
N THR A 48 7.99 -23.34 10.69
CA THR A 48 7.47 -23.92 9.44
C THR A 48 6.77 -25.28 9.60
N SER A 49 6.83 -25.89 10.79
CA SER A 49 6.17 -27.18 11.05
C SER A 49 4.67 -26.99 11.36
N PRO A 50 3.83 -28.03 11.14
CA PRO A 50 2.41 -27.98 11.44
C PRO A 50 2.13 -27.48 12.87
N GLY A 51 1.15 -26.59 13.00
CA GLY A 51 0.80 -25.97 14.29
C GLY A 51 1.71 -24.81 14.70
N GLU A 52 2.39 -24.16 13.75
CA GLU A 52 3.28 -23.01 14.00
C GLU A 52 4.42 -23.39 14.97
N ARG A 53 5.09 -24.51 14.66
CA ARG A 53 6.14 -25.08 15.50
C ARG A 53 7.49 -25.08 14.81
N VAL A 54 8.55 -25.14 15.61
CA VAL A 54 9.90 -25.47 15.16
C VAL A 54 10.53 -26.45 16.15
N LEU A 55 11.22 -27.46 15.63
CA LEU A 55 12.02 -28.40 16.39
C LEU A 55 13.48 -28.21 16.03
N LEU A 56 14.30 -27.93 17.03
CA LEU A 56 15.73 -27.73 16.92
C LEU A 56 16.44 -28.80 17.74
N GLU A 57 17.37 -29.51 17.11
CA GLU A 57 18.17 -30.55 17.75
C GLU A 57 19.63 -30.11 17.79
N ASP A 58 20.14 -29.94 18.99
CA ASP A 58 21.55 -29.67 19.24
C ASP A 58 22.24 -30.99 19.62
N PRO A 59 22.98 -31.61 18.69
CA PRO A 59 23.67 -32.85 18.97
C PRO A 59 24.81 -32.64 19.97
N GLU A 60 25.41 -31.46 20.10
CA GLU A 60 26.54 -31.26 21.01
C GLU A 60 26.10 -31.42 22.46
N TRP A 61 24.96 -30.81 22.81
CA TRP A 61 24.41 -30.77 24.17
C TRP A 61 23.29 -31.79 24.43
N CYS A 62 23.13 -32.78 23.55
CA CYS A 62 22.02 -33.74 23.60
C CYS A 62 20.69 -33.02 23.89
N ALA A 63 20.46 -31.90 23.20
CA ALA A 63 19.37 -31.00 23.52
C ALA A 63 18.35 -30.93 22.39
N THR A 64 17.09 -30.86 22.77
CA THR A 64 15.95 -30.70 21.87
C THR A 64 15.17 -29.48 22.34
N ILE A 65 15.00 -28.51 21.44
CA ILE A 65 14.30 -27.25 21.69
C ILE A 65 13.12 -27.21 20.72
N GLU A 66 11.93 -27.35 21.27
CA GLU A 66 10.69 -27.21 20.51
C GLU A 66 10.01 -25.90 20.88
N LEU A 67 9.77 -25.01 19.90
CA LEU A 67 9.11 -23.72 20.11
C LEU A 67 7.79 -23.66 19.34
N TRP A 68 6.79 -22.96 19.90
CA TRP A 68 5.53 -22.70 19.22
C TRP A 68 4.82 -21.45 19.74
N ASP A 69 3.79 -21.02 19.00
CA ASP A 69 2.95 -19.88 19.36
C ASP A 69 3.75 -18.58 19.56
N PRO A 70 4.53 -18.14 18.54
CA PRO A 70 5.38 -16.96 18.68
C PRO A 70 4.56 -15.68 18.78
N GLN A 71 4.98 -14.77 19.65
CA GLN A 71 4.41 -13.44 19.84
C GLN A 71 5.53 -12.40 19.76
N ILE A 72 5.23 -11.25 19.15
CA ILE A 72 6.18 -10.17 18.93
C ILE A 72 5.83 -9.01 19.86
N PHE A 73 6.84 -8.45 20.51
CA PHE A 73 6.68 -7.32 21.42
C PHE A 73 7.96 -6.47 21.46
N GLN A 74 7.88 -5.29 22.07
CA GLN A 74 9.04 -4.42 22.26
C GLN A 74 9.73 -4.75 23.60
N VAL A 75 11.07 -4.82 23.58
CA VAL A 75 11.92 -4.88 24.77
C VAL A 75 12.93 -3.74 24.69
N GLN A 76 12.66 -2.62 25.35
CA GLN A 76 13.48 -1.40 25.23
C GLN A 76 13.67 -0.99 23.76
N THR A 77 14.89 -1.11 23.22
CA THR A 77 15.25 -0.80 21.82
C THR A 77 15.35 -2.05 20.94
N SER A 78 14.98 -3.23 21.47
CA SER A 78 15.12 -4.54 20.83
C SER A 78 13.76 -5.19 20.59
N LEU A 79 13.73 -6.17 19.69
CA LEU A 79 12.54 -6.95 19.37
C LEU A 79 12.49 -8.15 20.31
N GLY A 80 11.41 -8.28 21.07
CA GLY A 80 11.11 -9.48 21.85
C GLY A 80 10.32 -10.48 21.01
N ILE A 81 10.75 -11.74 21.03
CA ILE A 81 9.98 -12.88 20.53
C ILE A 81 9.67 -13.78 21.73
N ARG A 82 8.40 -13.86 22.12
CA ARG A 82 7.93 -14.76 23.18
C ARG A 82 7.30 -15.98 22.55
N SER A 83 7.70 -17.16 22.99
CA SER A 83 7.13 -18.43 22.52
C SER A 83 6.92 -19.37 23.69
N LYS A 84 6.03 -20.35 23.50
CA LYS A 84 6.03 -21.54 24.34
C LYS A 84 7.20 -22.42 23.94
N ILE A 85 7.80 -23.09 24.91
CA ILE A 85 8.98 -23.93 24.74
C ILE A 85 8.82 -25.26 25.46
N ARG A 86 9.29 -26.33 24.81
CA ARG A 86 9.63 -27.59 25.44
C ARG A 86 11.12 -27.81 25.22
N PHE A 87 11.85 -27.92 26.31
CA PHE A 87 13.30 -28.07 26.33
C PHE A 87 13.67 -29.38 26.98
N GLN A 88 14.39 -30.21 26.24
CA GLN A 88 15.00 -31.42 26.75
C GLN A 88 16.50 -31.30 26.58
N SER A 89 17.27 -31.70 27.60
CA SER A 89 18.73 -31.68 27.51
C SER A 89 19.34 -32.68 28.47
N GLY A 90 20.57 -33.09 28.19
CA GLY A 90 21.23 -34.18 28.85
C GLY A 90 22.73 -34.21 28.59
N PHE A 91 23.33 -35.38 28.77
CA PHE A 91 24.74 -35.59 28.52
C PHE A 91 24.94 -36.85 27.67
N ARG A 92 26.01 -36.84 26.89
CA ARG A 92 26.36 -37.96 26.01
C ARG A 92 27.28 -38.93 26.76
N ILE A 93 26.93 -40.22 26.75
CA ILE A 93 27.82 -41.31 27.15
C ILE A 93 27.92 -42.29 25.98
N GLY A 94 29.09 -42.37 25.35
CA GLY A 94 29.26 -43.12 24.11
C GLY A 94 28.39 -42.54 22.98
N SER A 95 27.56 -43.38 22.35
CA SER A 95 26.60 -42.96 21.31
C SER A 95 25.22 -42.59 21.86
N THR A 96 24.99 -42.72 23.18
CA THR A 96 23.65 -42.55 23.78
C THR A 96 23.55 -41.21 24.50
N CYS A 97 22.45 -40.47 24.24
CA CYS A 97 22.09 -39.27 24.98
C CYS A 97 21.23 -39.64 26.18
N PHE A 98 21.67 -39.23 27.38
CA PHE A 98 20.94 -39.41 28.62
C PHE A 98 20.31 -38.08 29.04
N ASN A 99 18.98 -37.98 28.89
CA ASN A 99 18.22 -36.77 29.21
C ASN A 99 18.09 -36.58 30.72
N LEU A 100 18.56 -35.44 31.23
CA LEU A 100 18.46 -35.05 32.64
C LEU A 100 17.37 -34.01 32.88
N VAL A 101 17.15 -33.15 31.89
CA VAL A 101 16.17 -32.07 31.94
C VAL A 101 15.08 -32.36 30.93
N ASN A 102 13.83 -32.29 31.38
CA ASN A 102 12.65 -32.24 30.52
C ASN A 102 11.74 -31.16 31.09
N TRP A 103 11.69 -30.03 30.39
CA TRP A 103 11.09 -28.81 30.91
C TRP A 103 10.15 -28.18 29.87
N THR A 104 9.11 -27.50 30.36
CA THR A 104 8.13 -26.80 29.52
C THR A 104 7.75 -25.49 30.20
N GLY A 105 7.65 -24.43 29.41
CA GLY A 105 7.31 -23.09 29.89
C GLY A 105 7.31 -22.09 28.75
N GLU A 106 7.77 -20.89 29.03
CA GLU A 106 7.90 -19.80 28.05
C GLU A 106 9.37 -19.46 27.82
N ILE A 107 9.67 -18.99 26.62
CA ILE A 107 10.96 -18.41 26.26
C ILE A 107 10.74 -17.00 25.76
N GLU A 108 11.62 -16.08 26.14
CA GLU A 108 11.76 -14.77 25.52
C GLU A 108 13.12 -14.68 24.85
N ILE A 109 13.11 -14.32 23.57
CA ILE A 109 14.30 -14.14 22.75
C ILE A 109 14.39 -12.67 22.40
N VAL A 110 15.49 -12.02 22.78
CA VAL A 110 15.72 -10.60 22.53
C VAL A 110 16.59 -10.46 21.29
N GLN A 111 16.11 -9.72 20.31
CA GLN A 111 16.72 -9.57 18.99
C GLN A 111 17.02 -8.10 18.69
N ARG A 112 18.26 -7.81 18.30
CA ARG A 112 18.62 -6.56 17.65
C ARG A 112 18.36 -6.69 16.15
N LEU A 113 17.76 -5.65 15.57
CA LEU A 113 17.46 -5.59 14.14
C LEU A 113 18.26 -4.45 13.49
N TRP A 114 18.67 -4.66 12.25
CA TRP A 114 19.16 -3.59 11.39
C TRP A 114 18.84 -3.90 9.94
N LEU A 115 18.66 -2.85 9.14
CA LEU A 115 18.47 -2.97 7.70
C LEU A 115 19.82 -2.76 7.03
N ASP A 116 20.28 -3.78 6.32
CA ASP A 116 21.53 -3.71 5.59
C ASP A 116 21.43 -2.74 4.41
N LYS A 117 22.47 -1.90 4.24
CA LYS A 117 22.49 -0.81 3.26
C LYS A 117 22.73 -1.30 1.84
N GLU A 118 23.32 -2.47 1.66
CA GLU A 118 23.70 -2.99 0.35
C GLU A 118 22.64 -3.95 -0.20
N ASP A 119 22.22 -4.92 0.62
CA ASP A 119 21.34 -6.01 0.19
C ASP A 119 19.86 -5.81 0.55
N TRP A 120 19.50 -4.73 1.26
CA TRP A 120 18.14 -4.45 1.74
C TRP A 120 17.53 -5.59 2.57
N GLN A 121 18.35 -6.37 3.26
CA GLN A 121 17.88 -7.41 4.17
C GLN A 121 17.76 -6.84 5.58
N LEU A 122 16.57 -6.98 6.16
CA LEU A 122 16.37 -6.80 7.59
C LEU A 122 16.97 -8.02 8.30
N LYS A 123 18.09 -7.80 8.97
CA LYS A 123 18.90 -8.83 9.64
C LYS A 123 18.58 -8.83 11.14
N PHE A 124 18.71 -10.00 11.73
CA PHE A 124 18.42 -10.26 13.13
C PHE A 124 19.70 -10.75 13.83
N LYS A 125 19.94 -10.24 15.04
CA LYS A 125 20.98 -10.73 15.93
C LYS A 125 20.39 -10.96 17.30
N THR A 126 20.50 -12.18 17.77
CA THR A 126 20.11 -12.55 19.12
C THR A 126 21.06 -11.91 20.11
N GLU A 127 20.51 -11.08 21.00
CA GLU A 127 21.25 -10.47 22.10
C GLU A 127 21.27 -11.42 23.30
N ASP A 128 20.12 -11.98 23.66
CA ASP A 128 20.01 -13.02 24.68
C ASP A 128 18.70 -13.81 24.55
N SER A 129 18.55 -14.85 25.36
CA SER A 129 17.28 -15.57 25.53
C SER A 129 17.11 -16.12 26.95
N PHE A 130 15.88 -16.03 27.46
CA PHE A 130 15.52 -16.41 28.81
C PHE A 130 14.34 -17.36 28.81
N ILE A 131 14.40 -18.38 29.67
CA ILE A 131 13.29 -19.31 29.87
C ILE A 131 12.61 -19.07 31.21
N TYR A 132 11.29 -19.24 31.25
CA TYR A 132 10.43 -18.94 32.40
C TYR A 132 9.41 -20.04 32.65
N ASP A 133 9.16 -20.37 33.92
CA ASP A 133 8.10 -21.27 34.34
C ASP A 133 6.69 -20.62 34.24
N GLN A 134 5.66 -21.35 34.66
CA GLN A 134 4.27 -20.86 34.64
C GLN A 134 4.02 -19.64 35.54
N LYS A 135 4.90 -19.37 36.50
CA LYS A 135 4.85 -18.18 37.38
C LYS A 135 5.75 -17.06 36.86
N HIS A 136 6.23 -17.19 35.62
CA HIS A 136 7.16 -16.28 34.96
C HIS A 136 8.47 -16.11 35.74
N LYS A 137 8.92 -17.18 36.42
CA LYS A 137 10.20 -17.21 37.15
C LYS A 137 11.22 -18.05 36.38
N ARG A 138 12.48 -17.65 36.45
CA ARG A 138 13.57 -18.40 35.83
C ARG A 138 13.72 -19.76 36.53
N PRO A 139 13.61 -20.90 35.81
CA PRO A 139 13.76 -22.22 36.41
C PRO A 139 15.23 -22.47 36.76
N PHE A 140 15.51 -23.06 37.93
CA PHE A 140 16.89 -23.26 38.40
C PHE A 140 17.68 -24.26 37.52
N LEU A 141 17.34 -25.55 37.57
CA LEU A 141 18.08 -26.60 36.84
C LEU A 141 17.96 -26.43 35.31
N ALA A 142 16.76 -26.21 34.80
CA ALA A 142 16.56 -25.99 33.38
C ALA A 142 17.27 -24.72 32.88
N GLY A 143 17.35 -23.66 33.71
CA GLY A 143 18.05 -22.43 33.38
C GLY A 143 19.56 -22.62 33.22
N ILE A 144 20.18 -23.50 34.02
CA ILE A 144 21.59 -23.85 33.88
C ILE A 144 21.83 -24.56 32.54
N PHE A 145 21.09 -25.62 32.25
CA PHE A 145 21.22 -26.35 30.97
C PHE A 145 20.89 -25.47 29.76
N TRP A 146 19.94 -24.55 29.93
CA TRP A 146 19.59 -23.56 28.91
C TRP A 146 20.77 -22.65 28.58
N ASP A 147 21.47 -22.11 29.58
CA ASP A 147 22.59 -21.18 29.34
C ASP A 147 23.72 -21.82 28.53
N TYR A 148 23.86 -23.14 28.56
CA TYR A 148 24.78 -23.89 27.70
C TYR A 148 24.19 -24.17 26.30
N ALA A 149 22.94 -24.61 26.22
CA ALA A 149 22.31 -25.01 24.96
C ALA A 149 21.82 -23.81 24.10
N LYS A 150 21.68 -22.62 24.67
CA LYS A 150 21.08 -21.46 23.98
C LYS A 150 21.86 -21.00 22.75
N GLY A 151 23.15 -21.32 22.66
CA GLY A 151 23.99 -20.97 21.51
C GLY A 151 23.47 -21.53 20.18
N TYR A 152 22.93 -22.76 20.19
CA TYR A 152 22.35 -23.37 18.99
C TYR A 152 21.05 -22.66 18.54
N LEU A 153 20.20 -22.28 19.50
CA LEU A 153 19.04 -21.44 19.21
C LEU A 153 19.49 -20.09 18.65
N HIS A 154 20.42 -19.40 19.32
CA HIS A 154 20.90 -18.07 18.90
C HIS A 154 21.43 -18.11 17.47
N SER A 155 22.30 -19.07 17.15
CA SER A 155 22.82 -19.27 15.79
C SER A 155 21.73 -19.53 14.75
N THR A 156 20.65 -20.22 15.14
CA THR A 156 19.50 -20.44 14.25
C THR A 156 18.68 -19.17 14.05
N MET A 157 18.41 -18.41 15.11
CA MET A 157 17.67 -17.15 15.05
C MET A 157 18.46 -16.07 14.29
N ASP A 158 19.78 -16.01 14.44
CA ASP A 158 20.68 -15.08 13.75
C ASP A 158 20.71 -15.26 12.22
N ARG A 159 20.32 -16.44 11.73
CA ARG A 159 20.21 -16.72 10.29
C ARG A 159 18.93 -16.18 9.67
N MET A 160 17.98 -15.73 10.49
CA MET A 160 16.74 -15.15 10.00
C MET A 160 17.02 -13.83 9.27
N LYS A 161 16.47 -13.72 8.07
CA LYS A 161 16.53 -12.52 7.25
C LYS A 161 15.20 -12.30 6.56
N ILE A 162 14.78 -11.04 6.50
CA ILE A 162 13.60 -10.62 5.74
C ILE A 162 14.10 -9.78 4.58
N ASP A 163 13.76 -10.23 3.37
CA ASP A 163 14.15 -9.56 2.14
C ASP A 163 13.19 -8.40 1.84
N LEU A 164 13.69 -7.18 1.97
CA LEU A 164 12.96 -5.95 1.64
C LEU A 164 13.41 -5.36 0.30
N SER A 165 14.31 -6.05 -0.42
CA SER A 165 14.76 -5.63 -1.75
C SER A 165 13.61 -5.65 -2.76
N SER A 166 12.68 -6.60 -2.64
CA SER A 166 11.51 -6.69 -3.54
C SER A 166 10.57 -5.48 -3.42
N PRO A 167 10.07 -5.10 -2.22
CA PRO A 167 9.33 -3.85 -2.04
C PRO A 167 10.07 -2.60 -2.55
N VAL A 168 11.40 -2.56 -2.38
CA VAL A 168 12.23 -1.45 -2.85
C VAL A 168 12.37 -1.44 -4.37
N SER A 169 12.53 -2.61 -5.02
CA SER A 169 12.55 -2.72 -6.48
C SER A 169 11.22 -2.28 -7.08
N GLU A 170 10.10 -2.72 -6.48
CA GLU A 170 8.76 -2.30 -6.89
C GLU A 170 8.61 -0.77 -6.81
N LEU A 171 9.11 -0.13 -5.73
CA LEU A 171 9.14 1.33 -5.64
C LEU A 171 9.94 1.98 -6.77
N LYS A 172 11.14 1.45 -7.08
CA LYS A 172 12.00 1.97 -8.15
C LYS A 172 11.38 1.85 -9.54
N GLU A 173 10.59 0.80 -9.77
CA GLU A 173 9.88 0.58 -11.03
C GLU A 173 8.58 1.41 -11.12
N LEU A 174 7.87 1.58 -10.01
CA LEU A 174 6.60 2.29 -9.93
C LEU A 174 6.74 3.80 -10.00
N LEU A 175 7.66 4.37 -9.21
CA LEU A 175 7.72 5.82 -9.02
C LEU A 175 7.90 6.59 -10.35
N PRO A 176 8.74 6.15 -11.31
CA PRO A 176 8.89 6.82 -12.60
C PRO A 176 7.61 6.88 -13.44
N LEU A 177 6.64 5.98 -13.24
CA LEU A 177 5.36 5.96 -13.98
C LEU A 177 4.44 7.13 -13.62
N PHE A 178 4.76 7.85 -12.54
CA PHE A 178 4.03 9.02 -12.07
C PHE A 178 4.66 10.34 -12.50
N PHE A 179 5.54 10.32 -13.50
CA PHE A 179 6.20 11.51 -14.03
C PHE A 179 6.13 11.53 -15.55
N ALA A 180 6.19 12.72 -16.14
CA ALA A 180 6.41 12.87 -17.57
C ALA A 180 7.71 12.17 -18.00
N GLU A 181 7.71 11.55 -19.18
CA GLU A 181 8.87 10.79 -19.71
C GLU A 181 10.16 11.63 -19.73
N THR A 182 10.05 12.94 -19.95
CA THR A 182 11.17 13.89 -19.97
C THR A 182 11.89 14.01 -18.62
N LYS A 183 11.20 13.74 -17.50
CA LYS A 183 11.77 13.73 -16.15
C LYS A 183 12.34 12.37 -15.74
N GLY A 184 12.18 11.34 -16.57
CA GLY A 184 12.65 9.98 -16.29
C GLY A 184 14.09 9.91 -15.76
N PRO A 185 15.10 10.50 -16.44
CA PRO A 185 16.48 10.49 -15.97
C PRO A 185 16.68 11.14 -14.59
N GLN A 186 15.94 12.21 -14.30
CA GLN A 186 16.01 12.92 -13.01
C GLN A 186 15.43 12.05 -11.88
N VAL A 187 14.27 11.44 -12.11
CA VAL A 187 13.64 10.54 -11.12
C VAL A 187 14.53 9.33 -10.85
N GLN A 188 15.16 8.77 -11.90
CA GLN A 188 16.13 7.68 -11.74
C GLN A 188 17.37 8.10 -10.95
N SER A 189 17.86 9.33 -11.14
CA SER A 189 18.96 9.82 -10.29
C SER A 189 18.56 9.90 -8.82
N TRP A 190 17.34 10.34 -8.49
CA TRP A 190 16.85 10.33 -7.11
C TRP A 190 16.77 8.91 -6.55
N LEU A 191 16.14 8.00 -7.28
CA LEU A 191 16.00 6.60 -6.88
C LEU A 191 17.33 5.86 -6.69
N SER A 192 18.41 6.33 -7.34
CA SER A 192 19.75 5.78 -7.14
C SER A 192 20.38 6.18 -5.79
N THR A 193 19.90 7.26 -5.17
CA THR A 193 20.30 7.70 -3.83
C THR A 193 19.49 7.04 -2.70
N LEU A 194 18.47 6.24 -3.06
CA LEU A 194 17.61 5.57 -2.10
C LEU A 194 18.43 4.69 -1.17
N ARG A 195 18.31 4.93 0.14
CA ARG A 195 19.08 4.23 1.18
C ARG A 195 18.23 3.99 2.43
N PRO A 196 18.47 2.90 3.16
CA PRO A 196 17.75 2.67 4.41
C PRO A 196 18.30 3.58 5.51
N GLY A 197 17.38 4.00 6.38
CA GLY A 197 17.65 4.69 7.64
C GLY A 197 17.81 3.75 8.80
N GLU A 198 17.84 4.33 10.00
CA GLU A 198 17.93 3.57 11.22
C GLU A 198 16.65 2.76 11.48
N VAL A 199 16.83 1.53 11.96
CA VAL A 199 15.72 0.69 12.41
C VAL A 199 15.44 0.99 13.86
N THR A 200 14.20 1.39 14.15
CA THR A 200 13.70 1.64 15.49
C THR A 200 12.56 0.67 15.80
N ILE A 201 12.49 0.23 17.04
CA ILE A 201 11.45 -0.69 17.49
C ILE A 201 10.56 0.08 18.44
N GLN A 202 9.28 0.19 18.10
CA GLN A 202 8.25 0.88 18.87
C GLN A 202 7.26 -0.13 19.44
N SER A 203 6.24 0.34 20.15
CA SER A 203 5.32 -0.53 20.89
C SER A 203 4.42 -1.39 19.99
N ASP A 204 4.26 -1.01 18.72
CA ASP A 204 3.34 -1.61 17.75
C ASP A 204 4.01 -2.10 16.46
N ALA A 205 5.23 -1.64 16.17
CA ALA A 205 5.90 -1.86 14.89
C ALA A 205 7.42 -1.76 14.97
N VAL A 206 8.08 -2.43 14.02
CA VAL A 206 9.45 -2.14 13.62
C VAL A 206 9.39 -1.07 12.53
N ARG A 207 10.05 0.07 12.74
CA ARG A 207 10.03 1.21 11.82
C ARG A 207 11.42 1.50 11.29
N SER A 208 11.50 1.84 10.03
CA SER A 208 12.68 2.43 9.39
C SER A 208 12.23 3.60 8.54
N GLN A 209 13.17 4.47 8.21
CA GLN A 209 12.97 5.46 7.16
C GLN A 209 13.69 5.00 5.89
N LEU A 210 13.12 5.26 4.73
CA LEU A 210 13.84 5.21 3.46
C LEU A 210 14.19 6.65 3.11
N MET A 211 15.46 6.93 2.91
CA MET A 211 15.92 8.28 2.56
C MET A 211 16.24 8.33 1.07
N MET A 212 15.85 9.42 0.42
CA MET A 212 16.15 9.71 -0.97
C MET A 212 16.48 11.19 -1.12
N GLU A 213 17.52 11.51 -1.88
CA GLU A 213 17.86 12.89 -2.20
C GLU A 213 17.07 13.34 -3.43
N VAL A 214 16.35 14.45 -3.30
CA VAL A 214 15.49 15.01 -4.34
C VAL A 214 15.90 16.45 -4.61
N ASP A 215 16.14 16.75 -5.87
CA ASP A 215 16.43 18.12 -6.32
C ASP A 215 15.11 18.82 -6.64
N ALA A 216 14.72 19.74 -5.77
CA ALA A 216 13.56 20.58 -6.01
C ALA A 216 13.98 21.80 -6.85
N SER A 217 13.69 21.75 -8.15
CA SER A 217 13.76 22.97 -8.97
C SER A 217 12.70 23.98 -8.50
N PRO A 218 12.96 25.29 -8.59
CA PRO A 218 11.92 26.28 -8.33
C PRO A 218 10.72 26.04 -9.26
N PRO A 219 9.48 26.26 -8.78
CA PRO A 219 8.28 26.11 -9.60
C PRO A 219 8.40 26.94 -10.88
N ALA A 220 8.04 26.36 -12.03
CA ALA A 220 7.95 27.13 -13.25
C ALA A 220 6.92 28.26 -13.05
N GLU A 221 7.35 29.51 -13.30
CA GLU A 221 6.60 30.73 -13.00
C GLU A 221 5.32 30.90 -13.84
N ARG A 222 5.10 30.02 -14.82
CA ARG A 222 3.87 29.98 -15.63
C ARG A 222 3.19 28.62 -15.52
N VAL A 223 2.04 28.60 -14.86
CA VAL A 223 1.04 27.55 -15.06
C VAL A 223 0.35 27.85 -16.39
N PRO A 224 0.42 26.97 -17.40
CA PRO A 224 -0.24 27.19 -18.68
C PRO A 224 -1.76 27.36 -18.46
N GLU A 225 -2.40 28.24 -19.25
CA GLU A 225 -3.86 28.32 -19.27
C GLU A 225 -4.44 26.97 -19.75
N ILE A 226 -5.41 26.45 -18.98
CA ILE A 226 -6.06 25.18 -19.25
C ILE A 226 -6.98 25.32 -20.47
N THR A 227 -6.74 24.51 -21.50
CA THR A 227 -7.59 24.43 -22.69
C THR A 227 -8.78 23.50 -22.47
N GLN A 228 -9.78 23.54 -23.35
CA GLN A 228 -10.92 22.60 -23.29
C GLN A 228 -10.49 21.13 -23.45
N SER A 229 -9.44 20.88 -24.24
CA SER A 229 -8.86 19.54 -24.40
C SER A 229 -8.21 19.06 -23.09
N ASP A 230 -7.62 19.97 -22.33
CA ASP A 230 -7.04 19.66 -21.02
C ASP A 230 -8.10 19.27 -20.00
N ILE A 231 -9.27 19.94 -20.01
CA ILE A 231 -10.41 19.57 -19.14
C ILE A 231 -10.89 18.15 -19.41
N GLU A 232 -10.99 17.75 -20.67
CA GLU A 232 -11.40 16.38 -21.02
C GLU A 232 -10.34 15.35 -20.58
N SER A 233 -9.06 15.67 -20.75
CA SER A 233 -7.96 14.81 -20.30
C SER A 233 -7.94 14.67 -18.77
N LEU A 234 -8.06 15.78 -18.06
CA LEU A 234 -8.18 15.84 -16.61
C LEU A 234 -9.36 15.02 -16.09
N SER A 235 -10.51 15.13 -16.76
CA SER A 235 -11.70 14.36 -16.38
C SER A 235 -11.47 12.85 -16.50
N ARG A 236 -10.84 12.39 -17.59
CA ARG A 236 -10.49 10.96 -17.78
C ARG A 236 -9.46 10.47 -16.75
N ASN A 237 -8.48 11.31 -16.41
CA ASN A 237 -7.50 10.99 -15.37
C ASN A 237 -8.19 10.87 -14.01
N TRP A 238 -9.10 11.78 -13.69
CA TRP A 238 -9.88 11.73 -12.45
C TRP A 238 -10.79 10.49 -12.39
N GLU A 239 -11.44 10.09 -13.49
CA GLU A 239 -12.23 8.85 -13.54
C GLU A 239 -11.37 7.60 -13.28
N THR A 240 -10.13 7.60 -13.76
CA THR A 240 -9.19 6.51 -13.49
C THR A 240 -8.76 6.48 -12.03
N TRP A 241 -8.55 7.65 -11.44
CA TRP A 241 -8.30 7.81 -10.01
C TRP A 241 -9.48 7.32 -9.16
N ASP A 242 -10.71 7.72 -9.48
CA ASP A 242 -11.92 7.25 -8.78
C ASP A 242 -12.06 5.71 -8.85
N ALA A 243 -11.83 5.13 -10.04
CA ALA A 243 -11.85 3.68 -10.22
C ALA A 243 -10.75 2.97 -9.41
N PHE A 244 -9.54 3.56 -9.33
CA PHE A 244 -8.47 3.05 -8.48
C PHE A 244 -8.86 3.07 -7.00
N PHE A 245 -9.42 4.17 -6.50
CA PHE A 245 -9.84 4.28 -5.10
C PHE A 245 -10.96 3.28 -4.77
N VAL A 246 -11.93 3.10 -5.68
CA VAL A 246 -12.94 2.04 -5.54
C VAL A 246 -12.29 0.65 -5.49
N ARG A 247 -11.26 0.40 -6.30
CA ARG A 247 -10.52 -0.86 -6.28
C ARG A 247 -9.82 -1.10 -4.94
N GLU A 248 -9.27 -0.08 -4.29
CA GLU A 248 -8.72 -0.21 -2.94
C GLU A 248 -9.81 -0.62 -1.95
N ILE A 249 -10.98 0.00 -2.01
CA ILE A 249 -12.12 -0.34 -1.16
C ILE A 249 -12.60 -1.78 -1.40
N GLU A 250 -12.58 -2.27 -2.65
CA GLU A 250 -12.94 -3.65 -2.98
C GLU A 250 -12.05 -4.69 -2.28
N THR A 251 -10.81 -4.36 -1.94
CA THR A 251 -9.91 -5.27 -1.21
C THR A 251 -10.41 -5.57 0.21
N LEU A 252 -11.28 -4.71 0.75
CA LEU A 252 -11.86 -4.82 2.08
C LEU A 252 -13.17 -5.63 2.08
N ILE A 253 -13.65 -6.09 0.93
CA ILE A 253 -14.89 -6.88 0.83
C ILE A 253 -14.75 -8.17 1.66
N GLY A 254 -15.76 -8.43 2.51
CA GLY A 254 -15.80 -9.59 3.41
C GLY A 254 -15.00 -9.41 4.71
N ARG A 255 -14.34 -8.26 4.91
CA ARG A 255 -13.65 -7.93 6.16
C ARG A 255 -14.63 -7.32 7.19
N PRO A 256 -14.45 -7.58 8.50
CA PRO A 256 -15.33 -7.08 9.55
C PRO A 256 -15.00 -5.63 9.91
N LEU A 257 -15.33 -4.68 9.03
CA LEU A 257 -15.09 -3.26 9.26
C LEU A 257 -15.99 -2.69 10.36
N GLU A 258 -15.41 -1.88 11.22
CA GLU A 258 -16.13 -1.10 12.22
C GLU A 258 -17.05 -0.07 11.56
N ARG A 259 -18.04 0.44 12.29
CA ARG A 259 -18.96 1.45 11.76
C ARG A 259 -18.22 2.75 11.41
N GLY A 260 -17.29 3.17 12.27
CA GLY A 260 -16.48 4.37 12.04
C GLY A 260 -15.64 4.28 10.77
N GLU A 261 -15.00 3.14 10.53
CA GLU A 261 -14.17 2.90 9.34
C GLU A 261 -14.99 2.91 8.04
N ARG A 262 -16.18 2.31 8.05
CA ARG A 262 -17.11 2.36 6.91
C ARG A 262 -17.54 3.79 6.58
N ASN A 263 -17.84 4.59 7.60
CA ASN A 263 -18.20 5.99 7.42
C ASN A 263 -17.03 6.80 6.88
N GLU A 264 -15.82 6.58 7.40
CA GLU A 264 -14.60 7.28 6.95
C GLU A 264 -14.33 7.04 5.45
N ILE A 265 -14.45 5.79 4.99
CA ILE A 265 -14.32 5.42 3.57
C ILE A 265 -15.41 6.09 2.73
N LEU A 266 -16.67 6.00 3.18
CA LEU A 266 -17.81 6.56 2.45
C LEU A 266 -17.72 8.09 2.33
N ASP A 267 -17.42 8.77 3.43
CA ASP A 267 -17.29 10.22 3.49
C ASP A 267 -16.14 10.69 2.60
N THR A 268 -15.02 9.97 2.59
CA THR A 268 -13.88 10.25 1.70
C THR A 268 -14.29 10.11 0.23
N LEU A 269 -14.94 9.01 -0.15
CA LEU A 269 -15.42 8.77 -1.51
C LEU A 269 -16.38 9.88 -1.98
N LEU A 270 -17.38 10.20 -1.16
CA LEU A 270 -18.38 11.22 -1.48
C LEU A 270 -17.76 12.61 -1.58
N SER A 271 -16.86 12.97 -0.67
CA SER A 271 -16.18 14.26 -0.65
C SER A 271 -15.35 14.48 -1.91
N MET A 272 -14.58 13.48 -2.34
CA MET A 272 -13.79 13.55 -3.58
C MET A 272 -14.67 13.76 -4.83
N ARG A 273 -15.75 12.98 -4.95
CA ARG A 273 -16.69 13.07 -6.08
C ARG A 273 -17.43 14.41 -6.13
N TYR A 274 -17.83 14.92 -4.96
CA TYR A 274 -18.45 16.24 -4.87
C TYR A 274 -17.47 17.35 -5.26
N ALA A 275 -16.25 17.34 -4.73
CA ALA A 275 -15.23 18.34 -5.04
C ALA A 275 -14.88 18.37 -6.54
N PHE A 276 -14.77 17.21 -7.19
CA PHE A 276 -14.57 17.14 -8.64
C PHE A 276 -15.74 17.73 -9.43
N THR A 277 -16.97 17.35 -9.06
CA THR A 277 -18.18 17.84 -9.74
C THR A 277 -18.29 19.37 -9.62
N GLN A 278 -17.99 19.92 -8.44
CA GLN A 278 -17.98 21.37 -8.23
C GLN A 278 -16.91 22.05 -9.09
N ALA A 279 -15.67 21.55 -9.08
CA ALA A 279 -14.60 22.11 -9.89
C ALA A 279 -14.91 22.09 -11.40
N LEU A 280 -15.63 21.05 -11.86
CA LEU A 280 -16.08 20.96 -13.25
C LEU A 280 -17.18 21.98 -13.58
N LEU A 281 -18.12 22.23 -12.66
CA LEU A 281 -19.20 23.20 -12.84
C LEU A 281 -18.69 24.64 -12.85
N GLU A 282 -17.72 24.94 -11.99
CA GLU A 282 -17.13 26.28 -11.83
C GLU A 282 -16.00 26.56 -12.84
N ASN A 283 -15.59 25.57 -13.63
CA ASN A 283 -14.41 25.59 -14.51
C ASN A 283 -13.10 25.91 -13.76
N THR A 284 -12.98 25.41 -12.53
CA THR A 284 -11.79 25.53 -11.66
C THR A 284 -10.98 24.23 -11.60
N LEU A 285 -11.26 23.28 -12.50
CA LEU A 285 -10.56 22.01 -12.58
C LEU A 285 -9.07 22.22 -12.90
N THR A 286 -8.20 21.68 -12.06
CA THR A 286 -6.74 21.75 -12.23
C THR A 286 -6.10 20.38 -11.99
N GLN A 287 -4.88 20.17 -12.49
CA GLN A 287 -4.07 18.99 -12.16
C GLN A 287 -3.87 18.85 -10.64
N GLY A 288 -3.74 19.97 -9.93
CA GLY A 288 -3.58 20.00 -8.47
C GLY A 288 -4.76 19.42 -7.69
N LEU A 289 -5.97 19.45 -8.25
CA LEU A 289 -7.14 18.85 -7.60
C LEU A 289 -6.98 17.34 -7.42
N ILE A 290 -6.58 16.63 -8.49
CA ILE A 290 -6.45 15.17 -8.49
C ILE A 290 -5.37 14.74 -7.49
N ARG A 291 -4.22 15.42 -7.50
CA ARG A 291 -3.10 15.13 -6.59
C ARG A 291 -3.43 15.45 -5.13
N GLY A 292 -4.15 16.55 -4.90
CA GLY A 292 -4.66 16.90 -3.58
C GLY A 292 -5.67 15.87 -3.05
N GLN A 293 -6.56 15.38 -3.92
CA GLN A 293 -7.50 14.32 -3.55
C GLN A 293 -6.79 13.01 -3.20
N PHE A 294 -5.78 12.60 -3.98
CA PHE A 294 -4.96 11.43 -3.66
C PHE A 294 -4.37 11.51 -2.26
N THR A 295 -3.69 12.61 -1.96
CA THR A 295 -3.02 12.78 -0.66
C THR A 295 -4.04 12.81 0.48
N HIS A 296 -5.15 13.52 0.30
CA HIS A 296 -6.21 13.60 1.29
C HIS A 296 -6.88 12.25 1.57
N SER A 297 -7.21 11.48 0.53
CA SER A 297 -7.84 10.18 0.71
C SER A 297 -6.88 9.16 1.29
N TRP A 298 -5.61 9.20 0.87
CA TRP A 298 -4.57 8.30 1.39
C TRP A 298 -4.35 8.50 2.89
N ASP A 299 -4.24 9.75 3.34
CA ASP A 299 -4.05 10.09 4.77
C ASP A 299 -5.22 9.55 5.64
N ARG A 300 -6.44 9.46 5.09
CA ARG A 300 -7.64 8.96 5.81
C ARG A 300 -7.81 7.44 5.73
N VAL A 301 -7.61 6.84 4.56
CA VAL A 301 -7.98 5.44 4.29
C VAL A 301 -6.82 4.46 4.48
N SER A 302 -5.56 4.91 4.37
CA SER A 302 -4.39 4.02 4.46
C SER A 302 -4.32 3.23 5.77
N LYS A 303 -4.69 3.84 6.91
CA LYS A 303 -4.73 3.17 8.21
C LYS A 303 -5.72 2.00 8.24
N ILE A 304 -6.88 2.18 7.62
CA ILE A 304 -7.91 1.14 7.52
C ILE A 304 -7.41 0.01 6.63
N LEU A 305 -6.84 0.34 5.46
CA LEU A 305 -6.26 -0.66 4.55
C LEU A 305 -5.16 -1.48 5.24
N ARG A 306 -4.22 -0.84 5.94
CA ARG A 306 -3.12 -1.53 6.66
C ARG A 306 -3.65 -2.51 7.69
N LYS A 307 -4.61 -2.06 8.52
CA LYS A 307 -5.24 -2.89 9.56
C LYS A 307 -5.76 -4.22 9.00
N TYR A 308 -6.36 -4.23 7.81
CA TYR A 308 -6.99 -5.44 7.26
C TYR A 308 -6.12 -6.22 6.27
N LEU A 309 -5.24 -5.55 5.52
CA LEU A 309 -4.42 -6.18 4.47
C LEU A 309 -3.08 -6.73 4.99
N LEU A 310 -2.55 -6.18 6.09
CA LEU A 310 -1.29 -6.66 6.69
C LEU A 310 -1.48 -7.81 7.70
N GLN A 311 -2.72 -8.33 7.83
CA GLN A 311 -3.04 -9.49 8.68
C GLN A 311 -3.15 -10.81 7.88
N GLU A 312 -2.84 -10.80 6.58
CA GLU A 312 -2.92 -11.97 5.69
C GLU A 312 -1.68 -12.90 5.74
N SER A 313 -1.63 -13.93 4.88
CA SER A 313 -0.50 -14.87 4.77
C SER A 313 0.72 -14.23 4.08
N SER A 314 1.95 -14.62 4.45
CA SER A 314 3.20 -13.91 4.07
C SER A 314 3.40 -13.57 2.60
N ARG A 315 2.94 -14.41 1.68
CA ARG A 315 3.16 -14.15 0.25
C ARG A 315 2.38 -12.95 -0.26
N SER A 316 1.16 -12.69 0.26
CA SER A 316 0.46 -11.44 -0.06
C SER A 316 1.02 -10.25 0.72
N LEU A 317 1.61 -10.49 1.90
CA LEU A 317 2.10 -9.44 2.80
C LEU A 317 3.24 -8.59 2.22
N LEU A 318 4.27 -9.18 1.58
CA LEU A 318 5.36 -8.39 0.98
C LEU A 318 4.87 -7.51 -0.17
N ARG A 319 3.88 -8.00 -0.93
CA ARG A 319 3.26 -7.24 -2.01
C ARG A 319 2.41 -6.08 -1.48
N HIS A 320 1.64 -6.31 -0.41
CA HIS A 320 0.93 -5.24 0.29
C HIS A 320 1.90 -4.21 0.89
N LEU A 321 3.02 -4.66 1.46
CA LEU A 321 4.07 -3.76 1.95
C LEU A 321 4.64 -2.90 0.82
N ALA A 322 4.92 -3.50 -0.35
CA ALA A 322 5.36 -2.77 -1.55
C ALA A 322 4.31 -1.71 -1.97
N PHE A 323 3.03 -2.08 -2.00
CA PHE A 323 1.93 -1.16 -2.29
C PHE A 323 1.91 0.04 -1.36
N PHE A 324 1.91 -0.22 -0.04
CA PHE A 324 1.89 0.84 0.97
C PHE A 324 3.12 1.73 0.92
N THR A 325 4.31 1.14 0.73
CA THR A 325 5.57 1.89 0.61
C THR A 325 5.56 2.80 -0.61
N ALA A 326 5.07 2.31 -1.76
CA ALA A 326 4.98 3.08 -2.99
C ALA A 326 3.94 4.22 -2.88
N ALA A 327 2.78 3.95 -2.30
CA ALA A 327 1.74 4.95 -2.10
C ALA A 327 2.15 6.03 -1.07
N ASP A 328 2.82 5.65 0.02
CA ASP A 328 3.40 6.60 0.98
C ASP A 328 4.47 7.48 0.32
N ALA A 329 5.36 6.88 -0.47
CA ALA A 329 6.37 7.62 -1.21
C ALA A 329 5.74 8.64 -2.16
N LEU A 330 4.71 8.23 -2.91
CA LEU A 330 3.98 9.12 -3.81
C LEU A 330 3.32 10.29 -3.05
N ALA A 331 2.68 10.01 -1.90
CA ALA A 331 2.05 11.04 -1.07
C ALA A 331 3.06 12.03 -0.50
N ILE A 332 4.25 11.56 -0.11
CA ILE A 332 5.33 12.39 0.43
C ILE A 332 5.98 13.24 -0.66
N VAL A 333 6.26 12.64 -1.82
CA VAL A 333 6.83 13.34 -2.98
C VAL A 333 5.85 14.41 -3.48
N GLU A 334 4.53 14.17 -3.44
CA GLU A 334 3.54 15.21 -3.79
C GLU A 334 3.56 16.41 -2.83
N LYS A 335 3.80 16.17 -1.54
CA LYS A 335 3.89 17.24 -0.51
C LYS A 335 5.09 18.17 -0.73
N LEU A 336 6.10 17.78 -1.52
CA LEU A 336 7.22 18.65 -1.91
C LEU A 336 6.81 19.75 -2.89
N GLY A 337 5.62 19.64 -3.48
CA GLY A 337 4.96 20.71 -4.22
C GLY A 337 4.99 20.56 -5.74
N PRO A 338 4.36 21.50 -6.47
CA PRO A 338 4.07 21.35 -7.89
C PRO A 338 5.31 21.22 -8.80
N ALA A 339 6.46 21.73 -8.35
CA ALA A 339 7.70 21.73 -9.13
C ALA A 339 8.24 20.30 -9.39
N ILE A 340 7.95 19.37 -8.49
CA ILE A 340 8.30 17.96 -8.66
C ILE A 340 7.57 17.35 -9.86
N GLY A 341 6.32 17.76 -10.10
CA GLY A 341 5.58 17.41 -11.31
C GLY A 341 5.10 15.97 -11.35
N ILE A 342 4.52 15.47 -10.25
CA ILE A 342 3.78 14.21 -10.26
C ILE A 342 2.56 14.31 -11.18
N GLU A 343 2.36 13.26 -11.95
CA GLU A 343 1.22 13.00 -12.81
C GLU A 343 0.61 11.65 -12.41
N LEU A 344 -0.61 11.65 -11.89
CA LEU A 344 -1.33 10.39 -11.58
C LEU A 344 -1.82 9.74 -12.88
N THR A 345 -0.90 9.12 -13.62
CA THR A 345 -1.19 8.51 -14.92
C THR A 345 -2.05 7.26 -14.76
N PRO A 346 -2.91 6.93 -15.73
CA PRO A 346 -3.64 5.67 -15.74
C PRO A 346 -2.76 4.42 -15.63
N GLN A 347 -1.56 4.47 -16.21
CA GLN A 347 -0.61 3.37 -16.15
C GLN A 347 -0.04 3.20 -14.73
N GLY A 348 0.41 4.29 -14.10
CA GLY A 348 0.92 4.28 -12.74
C GLY A 348 -0.12 3.74 -11.74
N LEU A 349 -1.35 4.24 -11.80
CA LEU A 349 -2.44 3.79 -10.93
C LEU A 349 -2.79 2.31 -11.13
N ARG A 350 -2.81 1.81 -12.38
CA ARG A 350 -3.04 0.38 -12.65
C ARG A 350 -1.91 -0.50 -12.13
N ARG A 351 -0.65 -0.08 -12.31
CA ARG A 351 0.50 -0.83 -11.78
C ARG A 351 0.46 -0.84 -10.25
N LEU A 352 0.16 0.28 -9.62
CA LEU A 352 0.00 0.35 -8.16
C LEU A 352 -1.13 -0.57 -7.68
N ALA A 353 -2.30 -0.55 -8.32
CA ALA A 353 -3.42 -1.44 -7.98
C ALA A 353 -3.11 -2.93 -8.19
N SER A 354 -2.18 -3.27 -9.10
CA SER A 354 -1.79 -4.68 -9.31
C SER A 354 -1.15 -5.29 -8.06
N LEU A 355 -0.48 -4.48 -7.22
CA LEU A 355 0.09 -4.92 -5.95
C LEU A 355 -0.98 -5.32 -4.91
N LEU A 356 -2.21 -4.83 -5.05
CA LEU A 356 -3.34 -5.23 -4.21
C LEU A 356 -4.04 -6.52 -4.69
N GLY A 357 -3.78 -6.95 -5.92
CA GLY A 357 -4.43 -8.12 -6.52
C GLY A 357 -3.65 -9.41 -6.27
N GLU A 358 -4.35 -10.53 -6.03
CA GLU A 358 -3.71 -11.85 -6.14
C GLU A 358 -3.38 -12.16 -7.60
N GLU A 359 -2.13 -11.98 -8.02
CA GLU A 359 -1.63 -12.65 -9.22
C GLU A 359 -1.66 -14.17 -8.96
N GLY A 360 -2.67 -14.86 -9.47
CA GLY A 360 -2.77 -16.33 -9.39
C GLY A 360 -4.17 -16.87 -9.17
N LYS A 361 -5.09 -16.12 -8.55
CA LYS A 361 -6.52 -16.46 -8.66
C LYS A 361 -7.06 -15.78 -9.90
N LYS A 362 -7.11 -16.53 -11.01
CA LYS A 362 -8.27 -16.43 -11.90
C LYS A 362 -9.49 -16.57 -10.98
N ARG A 363 -10.03 -15.44 -10.51
CA ARG A 363 -11.39 -15.44 -10.01
C ARG A 363 -12.18 -16.00 -11.18
N ALA A 364 -12.74 -17.19 -11.00
CA ALA A 364 -13.81 -17.69 -11.83
C ALA A 364 -15.00 -16.73 -11.62
N CYS A 365 -14.88 -15.56 -12.23
CA CYS A 365 -15.95 -14.66 -12.56
C CYS A 365 -15.66 -14.28 -14.02
N SER A 366 -15.82 -15.27 -14.90
CA SER A 366 -15.93 -15.04 -16.33
C SER A 366 -17.24 -14.29 -16.57
N THR A 367 -17.24 -12.98 -16.38
CA THR A 367 -18.13 -11.99 -17.00
C THR A 367 -17.84 -10.61 -16.40
N ALA A 368 -16.82 -9.92 -16.93
CA ALA A 368 -16.77 -8.44 -17.04
C ALA A 368 -15.41 -7.92 -17.57
N THR A 369 -14.74 -8.64 -18.49
CA THR A 369 -13.45 -8.18 -19.04
C THR A 369 -13.43 -8.06 -20.55
N ASN A 370 -14.52 -7.55 -21.15
CA ASN A 370 -14.55 -7.25 -22.59
C ASN A 370 -15.34 -5.99 -22.97
N TRP A 371 -15.30 -4.93 -22.15
CA TRP A 371 -16.06 -3.71 -22.43
C TRP A 371 -15.38 -2.67 -23.33
N ILE A 372 -14.13 -2.89 -23.78
CA ILE A 372 -13.45 -1.95 -24.69
C ILE A 372 -13.15 -2.56 -26.09
N ARG A 373 -13.33 -3.88 -26.29
CA ARG A 373 -13.03 -4.53 -27.58
C ARG A 373 -14.23 -5.05 -28.40
N ASP A 374 -15.43 -5.12 -27.82
CA ASP A 374 -16.58 -5.78 -28.47
C ASP A 374 -17.62 -4.83 -29.11
N CYS A 375 -17.39 -3.51 -29.14
CA CYS A 375 -18.26 -2.60 -29.93
C CYS A 375 -17.95 -2.59 -31.43
N GLY A 376 -16.93 -3.31 -31.90
CA GLY A 376 -16.49 -3.30 -33.31
C GLY A 376 -17.06 -4.41 -34.20
N ASN A 377 -17.66 -5.47 -33.64
CA ASN A 377 -18.16 -6.60 -34.44
C ASN A 377 -19.27 -7.36 -33.71
N CYS A 378 -20.52 -6.97 -33.95
CA CYS A 378 -21.68 -7.82 -33.70
C CYS A 378 -22.56 -7.80 -34.95
N SER A 379 -22.28 -8.72 -35.86
CA SER A 379 -23.28 -9.28 -36.74
C SER A 379 -24.01 -10.39 -35.98
N VAL A 380 -25.32 -10.51 -36.28
CA VAL A 380 -26.27 -11.58 -35.95
C VAL A 380 -27.33 -11.25 -34.87
N SER A 381 -28.56 -11.42 -35.35
CA SER A 381 -29.88 -11.45 -34.68
C SER A 381 -30.56 -10.11 -34.38
N ALA A 382 -31.14 -9.56 -35.44
CA ALA A 382 -32.24 -8.63 -35.38
C ALA A 382 -33.49 -9.29 -34.76
N ARG A 383 -33.73 -9.07 -33.47
CA ARG A 383 -35.04 -9.08 -32.82
C ARG A 383 -34.85 -8.48 -31.43
N LEU A 384 -35.54 -7.38 -31.13
CA LEU A 384 -35.41 -6.49 -29.95
C LEU A 384 -34.46 -5.29 -30.13
N CYS A 385 -34.83 -4.41 -31.05
CA CYS A 385 -34.36 -3.02 -31.03
C CYS A 385 -35.56 -2.09 -31.28
N PRO A 386 -36.00 -1.25 -30.31
CA PRO A 386 -36.99 -0.22 -30.56
C PRO A 386 -36.44 0.80 -31.57
N ARG A 387 -37.23 1.07 -32.62
CA ARG A 387 -36.90 1.73 -33.89
C ARG A 387 -36.44 3.20 -33.85
N ALA A 388 -36.01 3.78 -32.72
CA ALA A 388 -35.86 5.23 -32.60
C ALA A 388 -34.42 5.80 -32.73
N VAL A 389 -33.37 4.98 -32.84
CA VAL A 389 -31.98 5.51 -32.72
C VAL A 389 -31.22 5.56 -34.06
N ARG A 390 -31.75 4.98 -35.15
CA ARG A 390 -31.02 4.90 -36.44
C ARG A 390 -31.11 6.17 -37.32
N ALA A 391 -31.71 7.27 -36.86
CA ALA A 391 -31.97 8.43 -37.72
C ALA A 391 -31.16 9.71 -37.42
N SER A 392 -30.18 9.72 -36.50
CA SER A 392 -29.44 10.97 -36.18
C SER A 392 -28.01 11.06 -36.69
N MET A 393 -27.48 10.01 -37.33
CA MET A 393 -26.07 9.95 -37.72
C MET A 393 -25.87 10.22 -39.22
N GLN A 394 -26.39 11.35 -39.70
CA GLN A 394 -26.00 11.98 -40.96
C GLN A 394 -26.67 13.36 -41.05
N ARG A 395 -25.98 14.41 -40.55
CA ARG A 395 -25.95 15.77 -41.14
C ARG A 395 -25.16 16.78 -40.29
N ASN A 396 -24.08 17.27 -40.90
CA ASN A 396 -23.44 18.60 -40.90
C ASN A 396 -23.36 19.52 -39.66
N LEU A 397 -22.16 20.10 -39.56
CA LEU A 397 -21.63 21.14 -38.68
C LEU A 397 -22.52 22.40 -38.60
N ASN A 398 -22.75 22.90 -37.38
CA ASN A 398 -23.24 24.27 -37.13
C ASN A 398 -22.84 24.75 -35.71
N PRO A 399 -22.13 25.88 -35.53
CA PRO A 399 -21.52 26.31 -34.26
C PRO A 399 -22.45 27.14 -33.36
N ARG A 400 -23.68 26.67 -33.10
CA ARG A 400 -24.58 27.27 -32.10
C ARG A 400 -25.34 26.20 -31.33
N LYS A 401 -24.66 25.44 -30.45
CA LYS A 401 -25.32 24.50 -29.52
C LYS A 401 -24.47 24.10 -28.31
N ASP A 402 -23.82 25.07 -27.67
CA ASP A 402 -22.88 24.77 -26.58
C ASP A 402 -23.53 24.62 -25.18
N ARG A 403 -24.78 25.09 -25.00
CA ARG A 403 -25.47 24.99 -23.70
C ARG A 403 -26.19 23.65 -23.46
N LYS A 404 -26.57 22.93 -24.53
CA LYS A 404 -27.26 21.62 -24.43
C LYS A 404 -26.31 20.42 -24.37
N ARG A 405 -25.05 20.57 -24.79
CA ARG A 405 -24.03 19.50 -24.68
C ARG A 405 -23.51 19.33 -23.26
N ARG A 406 -23.36 20.41 -22.48
CA ARG A 406 -23.02 20.33 -21.04
C ARG A 406 -24.03 19.49 -20.23
N LEU A 407 -25.32 19.55 -20.58
CA LEU A 407 -26.37 18.74 -19.91
C LEU A 407 -26.35 17.25 -20.31
N CYS A 408 -25.80 16.88 -21.46
CA CYS A 408 -25.71 15.47 -21.87
C CYS A 408 -24.55 14.75 -21.16
N LEU A 409 -23.40 15.42 -21.00
CA LEU A 409 -22.27 14.91 -20.22
C LEU A 409 -22.63 14.72 -18.74
N LEU A 410 -23.39 15.66 -18.16
CA LEU A 410 -23.92 15.54 -16.80
C LEU A 410 -24.89 14.36 -16.62
N ARG A 411 -25.66 13.99 -17.65
CA ARG A 411 -26.62 12.87 -17.58
C ARG A 411 -25.95 11.49 -17.66
N THR A 412 -24.78 11.40 -18.28
CA THR A 412 -23.95 10.18 -18.27
C THR A 412 -23.17 10.02 -16.97
N LEU A 413 -22.76 11.13 -16.33
CA LEU A 413 -22.07 11.11 -15.03
C LEU A 413 -23.03 10.92 -13.84
N SER A 414 -24.29 11.38 -13.95
CA SER A 414 -25.30 11.24 -12.88
C SER A 414 -26.20 10.00 -13.03
N GLY A 415 -25.84 9.03 -13.87
CA GLY A 415 -26.81 8.12 -14.48
C GLY A 415 -26.34 6.68 -14.72
N ARG A 416 -25.52 6.11 -13.83
CA ARG A 416 -25.50 4.66 -13.62
C ARG A 416 -25.56 4.41 -12.12
N ALA A 417 -26.75 4.09 -11.64
CA ALA A 417 -26.97 3.58 -10.30
C ALA A 417 -26.18 2.27 -10.14
N PHE A 418 -25.08 2.31 -9.40
CA PHE A 418 -24.61 1.14 -8.69
C PHE A 418 -25.62 0.90 -7.55
N SER A 419 -26.41 -0.16 -7.66
CA SER A 419 -27.13 -0.71 -6.51
C SER A 419 -26.08 -1.23 -5.54
N CYS A 420 -25.79 -0.48 -4.48
CA CYS A 420 -25.03 -0.95 -3.34
C CYS A 420 -26.01 -1.68 -2.39
N ASP A 421 -26.31 -2.95 -2.68
CA ASP A 421 -27.18 -3.79 -1.84
C ASP A 421 -26.51 -4.27 -0.54
N TRP A 422 -25.62 -3.48 0.07
CA TRP A 422 -24.82 -3.93 1.24
C TRP A 422 -24.95 -3.07 2.50
N LEU A 423 -25.93 -2.17 2.58
CA LEU A 423 -26.11 -1.29 3.75
C LEU A 423 -27.35 -1.53 4.64
N LEU A 424 -28.20 -2.52 4.37
CA LEU A 424 -29.35 -2.84 5.25
C LEU A 424 -29.67 -4.35 5.26
N PRO A 425 -30.01 -4.97 6.42
CA PRO A 425 -30.50 -6.33 6.43
C PRO A 425 -32.00 -6.39 6.10
N ALA A 426 -32.38 -7.47 5.40
CA ALA A 426 -33.73 -8.02 5.22
C ALA A 426 -34.74 -7.20 4.39
N THR A 427 -34.96 -7.69 3.17
CA THR A 427 -36.26 -7.85 2.48
C THR A 427 -37.42 -6.92 2.87
N GLU A 428 -37.68 -5.89 2.05
CA GLU A 428 -39.03 -5.49 1.61
C GLU A 428 -38.94 -4.61 0.35
N LEU A 429 -39.35 -5.14 -0.81
CA LEU A 429 -39.41 -4.42 -2.08
C LEU A 429 -40.57 -3.40 -2.07
N LEU A 430 -40.30 -2.16 -1.67
CA LEU A 430 -41.21 -1.03 -1.90
C LEU A 430 -41.07 -0.52 -3.34
N ARG A 431 -41.91 -1.03 -4.25
CA ARG A 431 -42.10 -0.43 -5.58
C ARG A 431 -42.91 0.86 -5.45
N PHE A 432 -42.26 2.00 -5.59
CA PHE A 432 -42.93 3.28 -5.83
C PHE A 432 -43.27 3.41 -7.32
N ARG A 433 -44.57 3.41 -7.65
CA ARG A 433 -45.05 3.98 -8.92
C ARG A 433 -45.65 5.36 -8.64
N PRO A 434 -45.21 6.41 -9.34
CA PRO A 434 -45.90 7.69 -9.26
C PRO A 434 -47.23 7.57 -10.01
N LYS A 435 -48.32 7.96 -9.35
CA LYS A 435 -49.54 8.40 -10.02
C LYS A 435 -49.86 9.80 -9.51
N SER A 436 -50.25 10.67 -10.43
CA SER A 436 -50.73 12.03 -10.17
C SER A 436 -51.88 12.03 -9.17
N GLY A 437 -51.77 12.81 -8.09
CA GLY A 437 -52.86 13.11 -7.16
C GLY A 437 -52.63 12.61 -5.73
N ASN A 438 -52.85 13.51 -4.77
CA ASN A 438 -52.56 13.39 -3.34
C ASN A 438 -53.16 12.13 -2.66
N GLY A 439 -52.31 11.35 -1.97
CA GLY A 439 -52.69 10.38 -0.93
C GLY A 439 -52.03 9.00 -1.04
N PHE A 440 -51.45 8.48 0.05
CA PHE A 440 -50.88 7.13 0.15
C PHE A 440 -51.73 6.21 1.04
N ARG A 441 -51.89 4.93 0.64
CA ARG A 441 -52.46 3.86 1.47
C ARG A 441 -51.55 2.63 1.43
N LEU A 442 -51.05 2.21 2.59
CA LEU A 442 -50.24 0.99 2.76
C LEU A 442 -51.12 -0.26 2.83
N LYS A 443 -50.72 -1.34 2.16
CA LYS A 443 -51.33 -2.67 2.31
C LYS A 443 -50.21 -3.71 2.40
N ALA A 444 -50.01 -4.27 3.60
CA ALA A 444 -49.03 -5.33 3.85
C ALA A 444 -49.63 -6.72 3.54
N ARG A 445 -48.82 -7.64 2.99
CA ARG A 445 -49.15 -9.07 2.87
C ARG A 445 -48.05 -9.90 3.56
N ARG A 446 -48.48 -10.82 4.44
CA ARG A 446 -47.66 -11.73 5.27
C ARG A 446 -47.15 -12.96 4.51
N GLY A 447 -46.03 -13.53 5.01
CA GLY A 447 -45.63 -14.95 4.93
C GLY A 447 -44.52 -15.26 3.92
N CYS A 448 -43.52 -16.12 4.15
CA CYS A 448 -43.20 -17.05 5.25
C CYS A 448 -41.67 -17.31 5.29
N LEU A 449 -41.15 -17.55 6.49
CA LEU A 449 -39.88 -18.24 6.77
C LEU A 449 -40.00 -19.74 6.42
N SER A 450 -38.92 -20.36 5.91
CA SER A 450 -38.51 -21.71 6.31
C SER A 450 -37.13 -22.11 5.74
N ILE A 451 -36.29 -22.55 6.69
CA ILE A 451 -34.99 -23.26 6.65
C ILE A 451 -33.78 -22.48 6.13
#